data_AF-A0A087UN76-F1
#
_entry.id   AF-A0A087UN76-F1
#
_cell.length_a   1.000
_cell.length_b   1.000
_cell.length_c   1.000
_cell.angle_alpha   90.00
_cell.angle_beta   90.00
_cell.angle_gamma   90.00
#
_symmetry.space_group_name_H-M   'P 1'
#
loop_
_entity.id
_entity.type
_entity.pdbx_description
1 polymer ?
#
loop_
_entity_poly.entity_id
_entity_poly.type
_entity_poly.pdbx_seq_one_letter_code
_entity_poly.pdbx_strand_id
1 'polypeptide(L)'
;MWVLLQFISGSIQKNHLNDFLPVMKLYDLLYPEKEPLPFPDVTKASSTHALAITCIWIHLMKKAQLEQVSLQRRLPPALTAHLEYLQHSLSNNNLSHSLNTDYRISLLCNAYSTNQECFTRPMGVLVEAVQGNPKQQAALTGGAVSGPIKPLSMSILDSLTVHTKMSLIHNIVTHVMKLAQTKSMLCLAPALVETYSRLLVYNEIESLGIKGFISHLLPTVFRSHAWGILHTLLEMFSYRLHHFQP
;
A
#
# COMPACT_ATOMS: atom_id res chain seq x y z
N MET A 1 -0.69 -2.69 -18.90
CA MET A 1 -1.59 -1.99 -17.96
C MET A 1 -1.00 -1.83 -16.56
N TRP A 2 -0.45 -2.87 -15.92
CA TRP A 2 0.16 -2.75 -14.57
C TRP A 2 1.17 -1.61 -14.43
N VAL A 3 2.11 -1.46 -15.37
CA VAL A 3 3.08 -0.34 -15.36
C VAL A 3 2.40 1.03 -15.40
N LEU A 4 1.37 1.19 -16.24
CA LEU A 4 0.61 2.44 -16.32
C LEU A 4 -0.16 2.72 -15.03
N LEU A 5 -0.69 1.68 -14.39
CA LEU A 5 -1.35 1.81 -13.09
C LEU A 5 -0.38 2.40 -12.04
N GLN A 6 0.90 2.03 -12.05
CA GLN A 6 1.88 2.60 -11.12
C GLN A 6 1.98 4.13 -11.26
N PHE A 7 2.00 4.61 -12.50
CA PHE A 7 2.06 6.04 -12.79
C PHE A 7 0.73 6.74 -12.44
N ILE A 8 -0.39 6.16 -12.85
CA ILE A 8 -1.72 6.76 -12.66
C ILE A 8 -2.05 6.83 -11.17
N SER A 9 -1.95 5.71 -10.42
CA SER A 9 -2.28 5.71 -9.00
C SER A 9 -1.42 6.67 -8.18
N GLY A 10 -0.13 6.80 -8.52
CA GLY A 10 0.81 7.68 -7.82
C GLY A 10 0.70 9.16 -8.17
N SER A 11 0.14 9.53 -9.32
CA SER A 11 0.19 10.92 -9.81
C SER A 11 -1.16 11.55 -10.13
N ILE A 12 -2.23 10.77 -10.25
CA ILE A 12 -3.56 11.25 -10.67
C ILE A 12 -4.15 12.30 -9.72
N GLN A 13 -3.78 12.32 -8.44
CA GLN A 13 -4.28 13.33 -7.51
C GLN A 13 -3.78 14.74 -7.84
N LYS A 14 -2.55 14.88 -8.36
CA LYS A 14 -1.89 16.18 -8.59
C LYS A 14 -2.03 16.68 -10.03
N ASN A 15 -2.25 15.78 -10.98
CA ASN A 15 -2.34 16.10 -12.41
C ASN A 15 -3.80 16.19 -12.88
N HIS A 16 -4.02 16.73 -14.08
CA HIS A 16 -5.35 16.87 -14.66
C HIS A 16 -5.85 15.54 -15.23
N LEU A 17 -7.16 15.30 -15.22
CA LEU A 17 -7.75 14.08 -15.79
C LEU A 17 -7.36 13.87 -17.26
N ASN A 18 -7.29 14.96 -18.04
CA ASN A 18 -6.98 14.95 -19.47
C ASN A 18 -5.63 14.29 -19.80
N ASP A 19 -4.66 14.38 -18.90
CA ASP A 19 -3.33 13.80 -19.07
C ASP A 19 -3.38 12.26 -19.08
N PHE A 20 -4.42 11.67 -18.49
CA PHE A 20 -4.59 10.22 -18.36
C PHE A 20 -5.60 9.63 -19.33
N LEU A 21 -6.43 10.44 -20.00
CA LEU A 21 -7.41 9.98 -21.00
C LEU A 21 -6.81 9.18 -22.17
N PRO A 22 -5.55 9.42 -22.64
CA PRO A 22 -4.94 8.59 -23.68
C PRO A 22 -4.91 7.08 -23.33
N VAL A 23 -4.92 6.72 -22.05
CA VAL A 23 -4.96 5.33 -21.59
C VAL A 23 -6.24 4.62 -22.04
N MET A 24 -7.34 5.34 -22.23
CA MET A 24 -8.59 4.79 -22.75
C MET A 24 -8.44 4.33 -24.22
N LYS A 25 -7.66 5.04 -25.03
CA LYS A 25 -7.37 4.61 -26.42
C LYS A 25 -6.51 3.36 -26.43
N LEU A 26 -5.55 3.27 -25.49
CA LEU A 26 -4.72 2.08 -25.34
C LEU A 26 -5.55 0.88 -24.87
N TYR A 27 -6.57 1.08 -24.03
CA TYR A 27 -7.51 0.04 -23.68
C TYR A 27 -8.20 -0.53 -24.92
N ASP A 28 -8.72 0.31 -25.81
CA ASP A 28 -9.38 -0.13 -27.05
C ASP A 28 -8.47 -0.96 -27.95
N LEU A 29 -7.19 -0.59 -27.99
CA LEU A 29 -6.20 -1.28 -28.80
C LEU A 29 -5.84 -2.66 -28.23
N LEU A 30 -5.69 -2.75 -26.90
CA LEU A 30 -5.21 -3.96 -26.22
C LEU A 30 -6.32 -4.92 -25.80
N TYR A 31 -7.55 -4.44 -25.67
CA TYR A 31 -8.73 -5.21 -25.28
C TYR A 31 -9.86 -4.99 -26.30
N PRO A 32 -9.74 -5.54 -27.51
CA PRO A 32 -10.72 -5.36 -28.59
C PRO A 32 -12.03 -6.13 -28.33
N GLU A 33 -12.00 -7.08 -27.40
CA GLU A 33 -13.12 -7.97 -27.08
C GLU A 33 -14.26 -7.22 -26.39
N LYS A 34 -15.50 -7.50 -26.83
CA LYS A 34 -16.73 -6.96 -26.22
C LYS A 34 -17.28 -7.84 -25.10
N GLU A 35 -16.75 -9.05 -24.97
CA GLU A 35 -17.16 -10.02 -23.96
C GLU A 35 -16.52 -9.71 -22.59
N PRO A 36 -17.14 -10.15 -21.48
CA PRO A 36 -16.53 -10.09 -20.14
C PRO A 36 -15.14 -10.71 -20.13
N LEU A 37 -14.14 -10.00 -19.62
CA LEU A 37 -12.81 -10.56 -19.46
C LEU A 37 -12.84 -11.74 -18.48
N PRO A 38 -12.02 -12.78 -18.72
CA PRO A 38 -11.95 -13.92 -17.80
C PRO A 38 -11.47 -13.45 -16.43
N PHE A 39 -12.20 -13.86 -15.39
CA PHE A 39 -11.87 -13.49 -14.03
C PHE A 39 -10.61 -14.24 -13.57
N PRO A 40 -9.56 -13.54 -13.09
CA PRO A 40 -8.31 -14.18 -12.72
C PRO A 40 -8.35 -14.82 -11.33
N ASP A 41 -7.48 -15.81 -11.13
CA ASP A 41 -7.29 -16.46 -9.84
C ASP A 41 -6.61 -15.51 -8.83
N VAL A 42 -7.38 -15.04 -7.85
CA VAL A 42 -6.94 -14.09 -6.81
C VAL A 42 -5.92 -14.67 -5.84
N THR A 43 -5.71 -15.98 -5.83
CA THR A 43 -4.65 -16.62 -5.02
C THR A 43 -3.26 -16.43 -5.63
N LYS A 44 -3.17 -15.95 -6.87
CA LYS A 44 -1.92 -15.70 -7.59
C LYS A 44 -1.61 -14.22 -7.69
N ALA A 45 -0.33 -13.84 -7.55
CA ALA A 45 0.12 -12.45 -7.66
C ALA A 45 -0.23 -11.83 -9.02
N SER A 46 -0.26 -12.65 -10.09
CA SER A 46 -0.64 -12.23 -11.44
C SER A 46 -2.05 -11.63 -11.54
N SER A 47 -2.94 -11.92 -10.57
CA SER A 47 -4.26 -11.28 -10.49
C SER A 47 -4.16 -9.76 -10.40
N THR A 48 -3.14 -9.21 -9.72
CA THR A 48 -2.94 -7.76 -9.63
C THR A 48 -2.60 -7.13 -10.98
N HIS A 49 -1.92 -7.87 -11.85
CA HIS A 49 -1.63 -7.42 -13.22
C HIS A 49 -2.86 -7.53 -14.12
N ALA A 50 -3.65 -8.60 -13.96
CA ALA A 50 -4.88 -8.82 -14.72
C ALA A 50 -5.97 -7.80 -14.39
N LEU A 51 -6.16 -7.45 -13.12
CA LEU A 51 -7.12 -6.41 -12.68
C LEU A 51 -6.57 -4.98 -12.82
N ALA A 52 -5.33 -4.80 -13.30
CA ALA A 52 -4.72 -3.48 -13.38
C ALA A 52 -5.55 -2.49 -14.19
N ILE A 53 -6.17 -2.95 -15.28
CA ILE A 53 -7.04 -2.11 -16.11
C ILE A 53 -8.30 -1.66 -15.39
N THR A 54 -8.91 -2.54 -14.59
CA THR A 54 -10.07 -2.21 -13.75
C THR A 54 -9.67 -1.18 -12.69
N CYS A 55 -8.49 -1.33 -12.06
CA CYS A 55 -7.96 -0.37 -11.10
C CYS A 55 -7.74 1.02 -11.74
N ILE A 56 -7.17 1.06 -12.95
CA ILE A 56 -7.01 2.31 -13.72
C ILE A 56 -8.38 2.97 -13.93
N TRP A 57 -9.39 2.20 -14.33
CA TRP A 57 -10.72 2.74 -14.56
C TRP A 57 -11.35 3.32 -13.30
N ILE A 58 -11.20 2.65 -12.15
CA ILE A 58 -11.66 3.15 -10.85
C ILE A 58 -11.00 4.48 -10.50
N HIS A 59 -9.69 4.62 -10.73
CA HIS A 59 -8.97 5.88 -10.50
C HIS A 59 -9.47 7.02 -11.41
N LEU A 60 -9.64 6.75 -12.71
CA LEU A 60 -10.17 7.72 -13.66
C LEU A 60 -11.59 8.15 -13.30
N MET A 61 -12.46 7.20 -12.94
CA MET A 61 -13.83 7.49 -12.51
C MET A 61 -13.86 8.35 -11.25
N LYS A 62 -13.05 8.02 -10.24
CA LYS A 62 -12.98 8.82 -9.00
C LYS A 62 -12.47 10.23 -9.29
N LYS A 63 -11.44 10.38 -10.13
CA LYS A 63 -10.89 11.68 -10.51
C LYS A 63 -11.91 12.53 -11.29
N ALA A 64 -12.65 11.93 -12.21
CA ALA A 64 -13.72 12.61 -12.95
C ALA A 64 -14.86 13.08 -12.03
N GLN A 65 -15.25 12.26 -11.06
CA GLN A 65 -16.21 12.66 -10.01
C GLN A 65 -15.71 13.86 -9.20
N LEU A 66 -14.43 13.88 -8.82
CA LEU A 66 -13.84 14.99 -8.06
C LEU A 66 -13.76 16.28 -8.86
N GLU A 67 -13.46 16.20 -10.17
CA GLU A 67 -13.39 17.35 -11.06
C GLU A 67 -14.78 17.77 -11.60
N GLN A 68 -15.86 17.06 -11.23
CA GLN A 68 -17.22 17.27 -11.74
C GLN A 68 -17.29 17.23 -13.28
N VAL A 69 -16.41 16.44 -13.90
CA VAL A 69 -16.37 16.23 -15.34
C VAL A 69 -17.06 14.92 -15.66
N SER A 70 -17.98 14.93 -16.61
CA SER A 70 -18.52 13.69 -17.15
C SER A 70 -17.45 13.00 -17.99
N LEU A 71 -17.05 11.80 -17.57
CA LEU A 71 -16.32 10.93 -18.49
C LEU A 71 -17.23 10.66 -19.68
N GLN A 72 -16.81 11.08 -20.87
CA GLN A 72 -17.50 10.77 -22.11
C GLN A 72 -17.71 9.26 -22.27
N ARG A 73 -16.86 8.45 -21.62
CA ARG A 73 -16.86 7.00 -21.69
C ARG A 73 -17.29 6.34 -20.39
N ARG A 74 -18.33 5.51 -20.47
CA ARG A 74 -18.79 4.63 -19.37
C ARG A 74 -17.85 3.44 -19.17
N LEU A 75 -17.95 2.77 -18.02
CA LEU A 75 -17.24 1.52 -17.74
C LEU A 75 -17.50 0.50 -18.87
N PRO A 76 -16.45 -0.06 -19.50
CA PRO A 76 -16.61 -1.13 -20.48
C PRO A 76 -17.28 -2.35 -19.84
N PRO A 77 -18.26 -3.00 -20.53
CA PRO A 77 -18.93 -4.19 -20.01
C PRO A 77 -17.95 -5.33 -19.71
N ALA A 78 -16.84 -5.36 -20.45
CA ALA A 78 -15.75 -6.32 -20.26
C ALA A 78 -15.14 -6.27 -18.84
N LEU A 79 -15.23 -5.14 -18.14
CA LEU A 79 -14.65 -4.90 -16.82
C LEU A 79 -15.67 -4.98 -15.67
N THR A 80 -16.96 -5.14 -15.97
CA THR A 80 -18.03 -5.09 -14.97
C THR A 80 -17.85 -6.17 -13.90
N ALA A 81 -17.58 -7.42 -14.29
CA ALA A 81 -17.37 -8.51 -13.35
C ALA A 81 -16.19 -8.26 -12.39
N HIS A 82 -15.09 -7.67 -12.88
CA HIS A 82 -13.95 -7.29 -12.05
C HIS A 82 -14.32 -6.20 -11.04
N LEU A 83 -15.07 -5.18 -11.48
CA LEU A 83 -15.49 -4.09 -10.62
C LEU A 83 -16.46 -4.57 -9.53
N GLU A 84 -17.47 -5.35 -9.89
CA GLU A 84 -18.45 -5.92 -8.97
C GLU A 84 -17.74 -6.78 -7.91
N TYR A 85 -16.78 -7.60 -8.31
CA TYR A 85 -15.97 -8.38 -7.38
C TYR A 85 -15.20 -7.50 -6.39
N LEU A 86 -14.57 -6.42 -6.84
CA LEU A 86 -13.83 -5.50 -5.97
C LEU A 86 -14.76 -4.79 -4.99
N GLN A 87 -15.93 -4.35 -5.45
CA GLN A 87 -16.94 -3.71 -4.61
C GLN A 87 -17.50 -4.68 -3.55
N HIS A 88 -17.85 -5.91 -3.95
CA HIS A 88 -18.32 -6.95 -3.05
C HIS A 88 -17.22 -7.40 -2.07
N SER A 89 -15.97 -7.43 -2.52
CA SER A 89 -14.83 -7.74 -1.65
C SER A 89 -14.62 -6.67 -0.59
N LEU A 90 -14.84 -5.39 -0.92
CA LEU A 90 -14.70 -4.29 0.03
C LEU A 90 -15.76 -4.32 1.15
N SER A 91 -16.96 -4.82 0.87
CA SER A 91 -18.03 -4.95 1.89
C SER A 91 -17.85 -6.17 2.80
N ASN A 92 -17.01 -7.14 2.43
CA ASN A 92 -16.83 -8.39 3.17
C ASN A 92 -16.10 -8.18 4.52
N ASN A 93 -16.72 -8.64 5.61
CA ASN A 93 -16.22 -8.48 6.98
C ASN A 93 -14.96 -9.30 7.31
N ASN A 94 -14.68 -10.38 6.58
CA ASN A 94 -13.55 -11.28 6.87
C ASN A 94 -12.26 -10.92 6.11
N LEU A 95 -12.06 -9.63 5.81
CA LEU A 95 -10.96 -9.16 4.97
C LEU A 95 -9.58 -9.51 5.56
N SER A 96 -9.43 -9.47 6.88
CA SER A 96 -8.16 -9.73 7.58
C SER A 96 -7.62 -11.15 7.34
N HIS A 97 -8.49 -12.15 7.23
CA HIS A 97 -8.10 -13.54 6.97
C HIS A 97 -7.47 -13.71 5.58
N SER A 98 -7.86 -12.87 4.63
CA SER A 98 -7.43 -12.99 3.23
C SER A 98 -5.94 -12.67 3.02
N LEU A 99 -5.32 -11.90 3.91
CA LEU A 99 -3.94 -11.42 3.77
C LEU A 99 -2.89 -12.54 3.60
N ASN A 100 -3.11 -13.71 4.19
CA ASN A 100 -2.19 -14.84 4.09
C ASN A 100 -2.62 -15.90 3.06
N THR A 101 -3.81 -15.77 2.47
CA THR A 101 -4.41 -16.80 1.61
C THR A 101 -4.56 -16.36 0.16
N ASP A 102 -4.78 -15.06 -0.08
CA ASP A 102 -4.97 -14.50 -1.42
C ASP A 102 -4.41 -13.07 -1.54
N TYR A 103 -4.50 -12.49 -2.74
CA TYR A 103 -4.04 -11.13 -3.04
C TYR A 103 -5.17 -10.09 -3.01
N ARG A 104 -6.30 -10.39 -2.38
CA ARG A 104 -7.48 -9.52 -2.38
C ARG A 104 -7.21 -8.18 -1.69
N ILE A 105 -6.47 -8.18 -0.58
CA ILE A 105 -6.06 -6.93 0.09
C ILE A 105 -5.23 -6.07 -0.85
N SER A 106 -4.25 -6.66 -1.54
CA SER A 106 -3.42 -5.95 -2.52
C SER A 106 -4.26 -5.36 -3.65
N LEU A 107 -5.22 -6.13 -4.18
CA LEU A 107 -6.15 -5.67 -5.21
C LEU A 107 -6.99 -4.48 -4.75
N LEU A 108 -7.59 -4.56 -3.55
CA LEU A 108 -8.41 -3.49 -3.00
C LEU A 108 -7.60 -2.22 -2.72
N CYS A 109 -6.40 -2.39 -2.14
CA CYS A 109 -5.48 -1.27 -1.94
C CYS A 109 -5.14 -0.59 -3.28
N ASN A 110 -4.79 -1.36 -4.30
CA ASN A 110 -4.41 -0.82 -5.61
C ASN A 110 -5.58 -0.13 -6.31
N ALA A 111 -6.78 -0.70 -6.25
CA ALA A 111 -7.98 -0.16 -6.88
C ALA A 111 -8.46 1.14 -6.22
N TYR A 112 -8.41 1.21 -4.90
CA TYR A 112 -9.02 2.30 -4.13
C TYR A 112 -8.02 3.27 -3.50
N SER A 113 -6.73 3.17 -3.81
CA SER A 113 -5.67 3.98 -3.15
C SER A 113 -5.91 5.50 -3.14
N THR A 114 -6.65 6.04 -4.12
CA THR A 114 -6.98 7.47 -4.23
C THR A 114 -8.36 7.83 -3.68
N ASN A 115 -9.12 6.86 -3.16
CA ASN A 115 -10.43 7.04 -2.54
C ASN A 115 -10.36 6.76 -1.03
N GLN A 116 -10.16 7.81 -0.22
CA GLN A 116 -9.89 7.69 1.22
C GLN A 116 -10.91 6.85 1.99
N GLU A 117 -12.21 6.99 1.68
CA GLU A 117 -13.29 6.25 2.34
C GLU A 117 -13.14 4.73 2.14
N CYS A 118 -12.84 4.31 0.90
CA CYS A 118 -12.67 2.90 0.57
C CYS A 118 -11.28 2.38 0.92
N PHE A 119 -10.26 3.24 0.91
CA PHE A 119 -8.86 2.85 1.10
C PHE A 119 -8.50 2.54 2.55
N THR A 120 -9.14 3.24 3.49
CA THR A 120 -8.82 3.13 4.92
C THR A 120 -8.95 1.69 5.42
N ARG A 121 -9.97 0.96 4.95
CA ARG A 121 -10.23 -0.44 5.36
C ARG A 121 -9.13 -1.43 4.91
N PRO A 122 -8.84 -1.60 3.60
CA PRO A 122 -7.80 -2.54 3.17
C PRO A 122 -6.40 -2.11 3.61
N MET A 123 -6.11 -0.80 3.67
CA MET A 123 -4.84 -0.31 4.23
C MET A 123 -4.74 -0.61 5.73
N GLY A 124 -5.82 -0.44 6.49
CA GLY A 124 -5.88 -0.79 7.91
C GLY A 124 -5.49 -2.24 8.18
N VAL A 125 -5.93 -3.18 7.34
CA VAL A 125 -5.54 -4.60 7.45
C VAL A 125 -4.02 -4.78 7.29
N LEU A 126 -3.39 -4.11 6.33
CA LEU A 126 -1.93 -4.17 6.14
C LEU A 126 -1.18 -3.56 7.33
N VAL A 127 -1.68 -2.44 7.83
CA VAL A 127 -1.09 -1.73 8.97
C VAL A 127 -1.20 -2.55 10.25
N GLU A 128 -2.37 -3.11 10.53
CA GLU A 128 -2.59 -3.98 11.71
C GLU A 128 -1.73 -5.24 11.65
N ALA A 129 -1.52 -5.81 10.46
CA ALA A 129 -0.69 -7.00 10.29
C ALA A 129 0.78 -6.76 10.67
N VAL A 130 1.29 -5.53 10.54
CA VAL A 130 2.68 -5.19 10.87
C VAL A 130 2.84 -4.50 12.23
N GLN A 131 1.86 -3.68 12.65
CA GLN A 131 1.91 -2.95 13.92
C GLN A 131 1.38 -3.79 15.10
N GLY A 132 0.46 -4.72 14.85
CA GLY A 132 -0.25 -5.45 15.88
C GLY A 132 -1.41 -4.66 16.47
N ASN A 133 -2.29 -5.36 17.20
CA ASN A 133 -3.41 -4.72 17.87
C ASN A 133 -2.96 -4.14 19.22
N PRO A 134 -3.22 -2.85 19.53
CA PRO A 134 -2.84 -2.23 20.80
C PRO A 134 -3.41 -2.96 22.03
N LYS A 135 -4.52 -3.70 21.90
CA LYS A 135 -5.10 -4.49 23.01
C LYS A 135 -4.26 -5.70 23.41
N GLN A 136 -3.49 -6.29 22.49
CA GLN A 136 -2.61 -7.43 22.80
C GLN A 136 -1.24 -6.98 23.35
N GLN A 137 -0.85 -5.73 23.07
CA GLN A 137 0.45 -5.22 23.47
C GLN A 137 0.57 -4.94 24.98
N ALA A 138 -0.55 -4.77 25.69
CA ALA A 138 -0.60 -4.40 27.10
C ALA A 138 -0.39 -5.57 28.09
N ALA A 139 -0.33 -6.82 27.63
CA ALA A 139 -0.32 -8.00 28.50
C ALA A 139 1.08 -8.52 28.88
N LEU A 140 2.17 -7.97 28.33
CA LEU A 140 3.51 -8.50 28.51
C LEU A 140 4.40 -7.49 29.25
N THR A 141 4.46 -7.64 30.57
CA THR A 141 5.41 -6.95 31.44
C THR A 141 6.77 -7.66 31.39
N GLY A 142 7.79 -6.96 30.87
CA GLY A 142 9.19 -7.37 30.96
C GLY A 142 9.87 -7.52 29.60
N GLY A 143 10.37 -6.43 29.03
CA GLY A 143 11.37 -6.39 27.93
C GLY A 143 11.06 -7.13 26.62
N ALA A 144 9.95 -7.87 26.53
CA ALA A 144 9.60 -8.69 25.39
C ALA A 144 9.07 -7.82 24.26
N VAL A 145 9.58 -8.07 23.05
CA VAL A 145 9.14 -7.36 21.85
C VAL A 145 7.66 -7.67 21.62
N SER A 146 6.83 -6.65 21.80
CA SER A 146 5.38 -6.78 21.81
C SER A 146 4.84 -6.54 20.41
N GLY A 147 4.38 -7.60 19.73
CA GLY A 147 3.70 -7.45 18.44
C GLY A 147 3.91 -8.59 17.45
N PRO A 148 3.33 -8.47 16.24
CA PRO A 148 3.45 -9.47 15.18
C PRO A 148 4.91 -9.67 14.77
N ILE A 149 5.27 -10.94 14.58
CA ILE A 149 6.62 -11.37 14.17
C ILE A 149 6.75 -11.65 12.67
N LYS A 150 5.63 -11.92 12.00
CA LYS A 150 5.62 -12.26 10.56
C LYS A 150 5.52 -10.99 9.73
N PRO A 151 6.58 -10.55 9.02
CA PRO A 151 6.52 -9.39 8.12
C PRO A 151 5.67 -9.69 6.88
N LEU A 152 5.26 -8.65 6.17
CA LEU A 152 4.65 -8.81 4.84
C LEU A 152 5.67 -9.44 3.88
N SER A 153 5.24 -10.44 3.12
CA SER A 153 6.10 -11.10 2.13
C SER A 153 6.47 -10.15 1.00
N MET A 154 7.63 -10.36 0.38
CA MET A 154 8.03 -9.62 -0.83
C MET A 154 6.98 -9.75 -1.93
N SER A 155 6.38 -10.93 -2.11
CA SER A 155 5.32 -11.14 -3.10
C SER A 155 4.11 -10.23 -2.90
N ILE A 156 3.69 -9.98 -1.66
CA ILE A 156 2.60 -9.06 -1.34
C ILE A 156 3.03 -7.63 -1.66
N LEU A 157 4.22 -7.22 -1.22
CA LEU A 157 4.76 -5.87 -1.44
C LEU A 157 4.95 -5.55 -2.93
N ASP A 158 5.44 -6.51 -3.72
CA ASP A 158 5.60 -6.41 -5.18
C ASP A 158 4.25 -6.29 -5.89
N SER A 159 3.20 -6.90 -5.31
CA SER A 159 1.82 -6.81 -5.77
C SER A 159 1.12 -5.52 -5.36
N LEU A 160 1.78 -4.62 -4.62
CA LEU A 160 1.26 -3.29 -4.30
C LEU A 160 1.73 -2.25 -5.30
N THR A 161 0.85 -1.31 -5.64
CA THR A 161 1.25 -0.15 -6.42
C THR A 161 2.15 0.78 -5.62
N VAL A 162 2.92 1.60 -6.32
CA VAL A 162 3.79 2.65 -5.74
C VAL A 162 3.03 3.51 -4.74
N HIS A 163 1.83 3.97 -5.10
CA HIS A 163 1.01 4.80 -4.23
C HIS A 163 0.60 4.09 -2.93
N THR A 164 0.23 2.81 -3.02
CA THR A 164 -0.06 1.99 -1.84
C THR A 164 1.18 1.82 -0.96
N LYS A 165 2.36 1.53 -1.55
CA LYS A 165 3.63 1.41 -0.81
C LYS A 165 3.99 2.72 -0.10
N MET A 166 3.87 3.86 -0.77
CA MET A 166 4.07 5.19 -0.19
C MET A 166 3.15 5.42 1.02
N SER A 167 1.88 5.05 0.89
CA SER A 167 0.89 5.16 1.96
C SER A 167 1.23 4.25 3.16
N LEU A 168 1.70 3.02 2.90
CA LEU A 168 2.12 2.09 3.94
C LEU A 168 3.37 2.60 4.68
N ILE A 169 4.37 3.10 3.97
CA ILE A 169 5.54 3.78 4.57
C ILE A 169 5.09 4.92 5.46
N HIS A 170 4.22 5.80 4.95
CA HIS A 170 3.74 6.94 5.73
C HIS A 170 3.06 6.51 7.04
N ASN A 171 2.20 5.48 7.01
CA ASN A 171 1.55 4.95 8.20
C ASN A 171 2.55 4.36 9.21
N ILE A 172 3.56 3.62 8.74
CA ILE A 172 4.62 3.07 9.59
C ILE A 172 5.42 4.21 10.23
N VAL A 173 5.92 5.16 9.44
CA VAL A 173 6.74 6.29 9.91
C VAL A 173 5.96 7.13 10.92
N THR A 174 4.69 7.45 10.63
CA THR A 174 3.82 8.21 11.56
C THR A 174 3.65 7.49 12.89
N HIS A 175 3.45 6.17 12.86
CA HIS A 175 3.32 5.36 14.07
C HIS A 175 4.62 5.35 14.89
N VAL A 176 5.78 5.15 14.24
CA VAL A 176 7.09 5.18 14.89
C VAL A 176 7.36 6.55 15.52
N MET A 177 7.06 7.64 14.81
CA MET A 177 7.20 9.01 15.34
C MET A 177 6.31 9.23 16.56
N LYS A 178 5.05 8.75 16.51
CA LYS A 178 4.13 8.85 17.65
C LYS A 178 4.66 8.10 18.88
N LEU A 179 5.19 6.88 18.70
CA LEU A 179 5.79 6.11 19.79
C LEU A 179 7.04 6.78 20.36
N ALA A 180 7.86 7.38 19.51
CA ALA A 180 9.05 8.11 19.95
C ALA A 180 8.68 9.33 20.80
N GLN A 181 7.62 10.06 20.44
CA GLN A 181 7.17 11.25 21.17
C GLN A 181 6.51 10.92 22.50
N THR A 182 5.77 9.80 22.60
CA THR A 182 5.13 9.38 23.86
C THR A 182 6.13 8.83 24.88
N LYS A 183 7.43 8.74 24.54
CA LYS A 183 8.51 8.16 25.36
C LYS A 183 8.13 6.78 25.93
N SER A 184 7.34 6.04 25.15
CA SER A 184 6.95 4.70 25.55
C SER A 184 8.18 3.79 25.61
N MET A 185 8.26 2.93 26.63
CA MET A 185 9.26 1.86 26.69
C MET A 185 8.92 0.67 25.79
N LEU A 186 7.82 0.74 25.02
CA LEU A 186 7.42 -0.29 24.08
C LEU A 186 8.38 -0.31 22.87
N CYS A 187 8.98 -1.47 22.63
CA CYS A 187 9.76 -1.73 21.41
C CYS A 187 8.84 -1.85 20.19
N LEU A 188 9.38 -1.53 19.01
CA LEU A 188 8.68 -1.73 17.74
C LEU A 188 8.47 -3.23 17.47
N ALA A 189 7.32 -3.58 16.86
CA ALA A 189 7.04 -4.95 16.46
C ALA A 189 8.07 -5.45 15.43
N PRO A 190 8.57 -6.70 15.49
CA PRO A 190 9.57 -7.20 14.53
C PRO A 190 9.06 -7.19 13.09
N ALA A 191 7.77 -7.54 12.88
CA ALA A 191 7.15 -7.49 11.57
C ALA A 191 7.14 -6.07 10.98
N LEU A 192 6.97 -5.04 11.81
CA LEU A 192 7.02 -3.64 11.37
C LEU A 192 8.40 -3.29 10.85
N VAL A 193 9.44 -3.53 11.64
CA VAL A 193 10.82 -3.17 11.29
C VAL A 193 11.26 -3.90 10.03
N GLU A 194 10.98 -5.21 9.94
CA GLU A 194 11.36 -6.04 8.79
C GLU A 194 10.50 -5.76 7.54
N THR A 195 9.22 -5.37 7.69
CA THR A 195 8.43 -4.92 6.53
C THR A 195 8.90 -3.55 6.05
N TYR A 196 9.24 -2.65 6.98
CA TYR A 196 9.74 -1.32 6.65
C TYR A 196 11.09 -1.40 5.94
N SER A 197 12.02 -2.24 6.39
CA SER A 197 13.31 -2.45 5.70
C SER A 197 13.12 -2.94 4.26
N ARG A 198 12.19 -3.87 4.02
CA ARG A 198 11.83 -4.34 2.66
C ARG A 198 11.25 -3.21 1.80
N LEU A 199 10.42 -2.35 2.38
CA LEU A 199 9.87 -1.19 1.69
C LEU A 199 10.95 -0.17 1.31
N LEU A 200 11.99 -0.03 2.11
CA LEU A 200 13.11 0.88 1.80
C LEU A 200 13.96 0.44 0.60
N VAL A 201 13.85 -0.81 0.14
CA VAL A 201 14.57 -1.33 -1.03
C VAL A 201 14.01 -0.79 -2.35
N TYR A 202 12.75 -0.35 -2.38
CA TYR A 202 12.11 0.14 -3.59
C TYR A 202 12.61 1.56 -3.95
N ASN A 203 13.43 1.65 -4.99
CA ASN A 203 13.98 2.93 -5.45
C ASN A 203 12.91 3.89 -5.97
N GLU A 204 11.78 3.38 -6.48
CA GLU A 204 10.69 4.21 -6.97
C GLU A 204 9.97 5.02 -5.87
N ILE A 205 10.26 4.72 -4.59
CA ILE A 205 9.76 5.45 -3.42
C ILE A 205 10.88 6.09 -2.59
N GLU A 206 12.09 6.24 -3.16
CA GLU A 206 13.29 6.74 -2.47
C GLU A 206 13.06 8.01 -1.62
N SER A 207 12.30 8.98 -2.16
CA SER A 207 12.04 10.26 -1.47
C SER A 207 11.32 10.09 -0.13
N LEU A 208 10.36 9.17 -0.03
CA LEU A 208 9.64 8.86 1.22
C LEU A 208 10.29 7.69 1.97
N GLY A 209 11.06 6.86 1.28
CA GLY A 209 11.82 5.73 1.79
C GLY A 209 13.15 6.18 2.41
N ILE A 210 14.28 5.78 1.80
CA ILE A 210 15.62 5.95 2.39
C ILE A 210 15.93 7.43 2.68
N LYS A 211 15.61 8.35 1.76
CA LYS A 211 15.87 9.77 1.98
C LYS A 211 15.09 10.30 3.18
N GLY A 212 13.79 10.01 3.25
CA GLY A 212 12.94 10.37 4.39
C GLY A 212 13.36 9.70 5.70
N PHE A 213 13.83 8.46 5.63
CA PHE A 213 14.38 7.75 6.79
C PHE A 213 15.58 8.50 7.40
N ILE A 214 16.59 8.82 6.58
CA ILE A 214 17.82 9.47 7.03
C ILE A 214 17.56 10.93 7.41
N SER A 215 16.83 11.69 6.58
CA SER A 215 16.70 13.14 6.76
C SER A 215 15.60 13.55 7.73
N HIS A 216 14.60 12.70 7.98
CA HIS A 216 13.42 13.07 8.76
C HIS A 216 13.16 12.13 9.95
N LEU A 217 13.05 10.83 9.73
CA LEU A 217 12.70 9.89 10.80
C LEU A 217 13.82 9.80 11.85
N LEU A 218 15.05 9.52 11.43
CA LEU A 218 16.18 9.33 12.33
C LEU A 218 16.46 10.59 13.19
N PRO A 219 16.51 11.82 12.64
CA PRO A 219 16.71 13.03 13.45
C PRO A 219 15.54 13.29 14.41
N THR A 220 14.30 12.96 14.01
CA THR A 220 13.14 13.17 14.88
C THR A 220 13.17 12.24 16.09
N VAL A 221 13.44 10.94 15.88
CA VAL A 221 13.57 9.96 16.95
C VAL A 221 14.71 10.32 17.90
N PHE A 222 15.85 10.79 17.35
CA PHE A 222 16.98 11.27 18.13
C PHE A 222 16.60 12.47 19.02
N ARG A 223 15.92 13.48 18.46
CA ARG A 223 15.45 14.66 19.21
C ARG A 223 14.44 14.32 20.30
N SER A 224 13.64 13.26 20.11
CA SER A 224 12.69 12.79 21.12
C SER A 224 13.35 11.96 22.24
N HIS A 225 14.67 11.70 22.17
CA HIS A 225 15.42 10.85 23.10
C HIS A 225 14.85 9.42 23.22
N ALA A 226 14.27 8.90 22.15
CA ALA A 226 13.72 7.54 22.10
C ALA A 226 14.82 6.53 21.74
N TRP A 227 15.74 6.28 22.68
CA TRP A 227 16.96 5.50 22.46
C TRP A 227 16.71 4.06 22.00
N GLY A 228 15.68 3.39 22.55
CA GLY A 228 15.33 2.03 22.15
C GLY A 228 14.90 1.95 20.68
N ILE A 229 14.04 2.87 20.25
CA ILE A 229 13.63 2.98 18.85
C ILE A 229 14.83 3.33 17.97
N LEU A 230 15.66 4.28 18.39
CA LEU A 230 16.86 4.67 17.65
C LEU A 230 17.80 3.48 17.43
N HIS A 231 18.06 2.69 18.46
CA HIS A 231 18.87 1.47 18.37
C HIS A 231 18.31 0.51 17.32
N THR A 232 17.01 0.23 17.36
CA THR A 232 16.34 -0.64 16.37
C THR A 232 16.45 -0.11 14.94
N LEU A 233 16.33 1.21 14.73
CA LEU A 233 16.46 1.81 13.40
C LEU A 233 17.90 1.72 12.86
N LEU A 234 18.90 1.90 13.72
CA LEU A 234 20.31 1.76 13.35
C LEU A 234 20.70 0.30 13.08
N GLU A 235 20.17 -0.64 13.87
CA GLU A 235 20.33 -2.06 13.64
C GLU A 235 19.71 -2.48 12.30
N MET A 236 18.48 -2.05 12.03
CA MET A 236 17.80 -2.24 10.75
C MET A 236 18.64 -1.70 9.60
N PHE A 237 19.18 -0.48 9.74
CA PHE A 237 20.04 0.13 8.72
C PHE A 237 21.29 -0.71 8.46
N SER A 238 21.92 -1.23 9.51
CA SER A 238 23.19 -1.98 9.42
C SER A 238 23.02 -3.38 8.83
N TYR A 239 21.94 -4.09 9.16
CA TYR A 239 21.78 -5.51 8.83
C TYR A 239 20.77 -5.82 7.73
N ARG A 240 19.99 -4.84 7.25
CA ARG A 240 18.90 -5.08 6.28
C ARG A 240 18.93 -4.20 5.04
N LEU A 241 19.69 -3.11 5.04
CA LEU A 241 19.81 -2.26 3.85
C LEU A 241 21.05 -2.65 3.05
N HIS A 242 20.84 -3.01 1.79
CA HIS A 242 21.89 -3.57 0.94
C HIS A 242 22.28 -2.67 -0.25
N HIS A 243 21.47 -1.66 -0.60
CA HIS A 243 21.68 -0.83 -1.81
C HIS A 243 21.26 0.64 -1.57
N PHE A 244 22.13 1.44 -0.95
CA PHE A 244 21.94 2.90 -0.86
C PHE A 244 22.97 3.62 -1.72
N GLN A 245 22.59 4.79 -2.26
CA GLN A 245 23.52 5.66 -2.98
C GLN A 245 24.60 6.17 -2.01
N PRO A 246 25.87 6.23 -2.45
CA PRO A 246 26.98 6.73 -1.64
C PRO A 246 26.87 8.22 -1.31
#